data_AF-A0A954N963-F1
#
_entry.id   AF-A0A954N963-F1
#
_cell.length_a   1.000
_cell.length_b   1.000
_cell.length_c   1.000
_cell.angle_alpha   90.00
_cell.angle_beta   90.00
_cell.angle_gamma   90.00
#
_symmetry.space_group_name_H-M   'P 1'
#
loop_
_entity.id
_entity.type
_entity.pdbx_description
1 polymer ?
#
loop_
_entity_poly.entity_id
_entity_poly.type
_entity_poly.pdbx_seq_one_letter_code
_entity_poly.pdbx_strand_id
1 'polypeptide(L)'
;MNLPAYGVTARVWLVRVIDADTIIVRLNPTGRNDLPPVRLLDCWAAEIAGPEKVLGVPAKHYAESLVEEAEQLSLFIPDEALRDDEGYVNVFGVVGKFQRIYGHVFIDSETTLAEKLIEAGHAFATEQELDDYLVSQGIRV
;
A
#
# COMPACT_ATOMS: atom_id res chain seq x y z
N MET A 1 -3.00 10.66 27.68
CA MET A 1 -2.34 9.37 27.35
C MET A 1 -2.77 9.03 25.95
N ASN A 2 -1.85 9.02 24.98
CA ASN A 2 -2.16 8.49 23.65
C ASN A 2 -2.10 6.97 23.77
N LEU A 3 -3.27 6.33 23.74
CA LEU A 3 -3.32 4.89 23.57
C LEU A 3 -2.68 4.56 22.21
N PRO A 4 -1.96 3.42 22.09
CA PRO A 4 -1.49 2.96 20.80
C PRO A 4 -2.68 2.75 19.87
N ALA A 5 -2.49 2.98 18.57
CA ALA A 5 -3.51 2.70 17.57
C ALA A 5 -3.94 1.23 17.68
N TYR A 6 -5.25 0.99 17.66
CA TYR A 6 -5.79 -0.36 17.64
C TYR A 6 -5.58 -0.96 16.25
N GLY A 7 -5.17 -2.24 16.20
CA GLY A 7 -4.95 -2.95 14.95
C GLY A 7 -4.07 -4.18 15.12
N VAL A 8 -3.64 -4.73 13.99
CA VAL A 8 -2.76 -5.89 13.91
C VAL A 8 -1.47 -5.51 13.21
N THR A 9 -0.34 -5.75 13.86
CA THR A 9 1.00 -5.60 13.26
C THR A 9 1.63 -6.98 13.05
N ALA A 10 2.15 -7.23 11.86
CA ALA A 10 2.88 -8.44 11.55
C ALA A 10 4.15 -8.12 10.75
N ARG A 11 5.23 -8.87 11.01
CA ARG A 11 6.37 -8.90 10.09
C ARG A 11 5.93 -9.59 8.80
N VAL A 12 6.33 -9.01 7.66
CA VAL A 12 5.99 -9.53 6.33
C VAL A 12 7.21 -9.58 5.42
N TRP A 13 7.08 -10.30 4.31
CA TRP A 13 8.08 -10.35 3.25
C TRP A 13 7.42 -10.00 1.92
N LEU A 14 8.09 -9.18 1.11
CA LEU A 14 7.59 -8.85 -0.23
C LEU A 14 7.51 -10.11 -1.10
N VAL A 15 6.39 -10.26 -1.81
CA VAL A 15 6.26 -11.20 -2.91
C VAL A 15 6.48 -10.47 -4.23
N ARG A 16 5.75 -9.36 -4.44
CA ARG A 16 5.90 -8.46 -5.59
C ARG A 16 5.17 -7.14 -5.33
N VAL A 17 5.58 -6.10 -6.03
CA VAL A 17 4.80 -4.86 -6.18
C VAL A 17 3.85 -5.03 -7.36
N ILE A 18 2.55 -4.78 -7.17
CA ILE A 18 1.57 -4.77 -8.27
C ILE A 18 1.66 -3.40 -8.94
N ASP A 19 1.28 -2.38 -8.17
CA ASP A 19 1.37 -0.95 -8.44
C ASP A 19 2.10 -0.29 -7.26
N ALA A 20 2.56 0.95 -7.40
CA ALA A 20 3.36 1.58 -6.33
C ALA A 20 2.60 1.66 -4.99
N ASP A 21 1.27 1.68 -5.05
CA ASP A 21 0.39 1.81 -3.91
C ASP A 21 -0.33 0.49 -3.52
N THR A 22 0.03 -0.61 -4.19
CA THR A 22 -0.58 -1.93 -4.02
C THR A 22 0.48 -3.03 -4.15
N ILE A 23 0.72 -3.79 -3.07
CA ILE A 23 1.75 -4.83 -3.02
C ILE A 23 1.17 -6.19 -2.63
N ILE A 24 1.90 -7.27 -2.93
CA ILE A 24 1.63 -8.59 -2.34
C ILE A 24 2.77 -8.92 -1.39
N VAL A 25 2.40 -9.33 -0.19
CA VAL A 25 3.34 -9.77 0.85
C VAL A 25 2.93 -11.15 1.37
N ARG A 26 3.82 -11.77 2.14
CA ARG A 26 3.58 -13.05 2.80
C ARG A 26 3.97 -12.98 4.28
N LEU A 27 3.38 -13.85 5.10
CA LEU A 27 3.65 -13.95 6.54
C LEU A 27 4.83 -14.85 6.90
N ASN A 28 5.46 -15.53 5.94
CA ASN A 28 6.63 -16.36 6.17
C ASN A 28 7.62 -16.26 5.00
N PRO A 29 8.94 -16.34 5.24
CA PRO A 29 9.93 -16.14 4.18
C PRO A 29 9.94 -17.27 3.13
N THR A 30 9.57 -18.49 3.53
CA THR A 30 9.79 -19.71 2.72
C THR A 30 8.51 -20.39 2.24
N GLY A 31 7.33 -19.85 2.57
CA GLY A 31 6.05 -20.50 2.28
C GLY A 31 5.27 -19.88 1.13
N ARG A 32 4.12 -20.52 0.83
CA ARG A 32 3.10 -20.07 -0.14
C ARG A 32 1.93 -19.33 0.53
N ASN A 33 2.19 -18.70 1.69
CA ASN A 33 1.17 -17.99 2.46
C ASN A 33 1.12 -16.52 2.06
N ASP A 34 0.91 -16.31 0.76
CA ASP A 34 0.73 -14.98 0.20
C ASP A 34 -0.57 -14.42 0.76
N LEU A 35 -0.52 -13.20 1.28
CA LEU A 35 -1.71 -12.47 1.64
C LEU A 35 -2.40 -11.96 0.36
N PRO A 36 -3.71 -11.67 0.43
CA PRO A 36 -4.35 -10.84 -0.57
C PRO A 36 -3.57 -9.54 -0.81
N PRO A 37 -3.75 -8.88 -1.98
CA PRO A 37 -3.07 -7.62 -2.25
C PRO A 37 -3.34 -6.60 -1.13
N VAL A 38 -2.27 -5.96 -0.67
CA VAL A 38 -2.29 -4.90 0.32
C VAL A 38 -2.31 -3.57 -0.41
N ARG A 39 -3.41 -2.83 -0.29
CA ARG A 39 -3.53 -1.43 -0.68
C ARG A 39 -2.94 -0.57 0.44
N LEU A 40 -1.96 0.27 0.11
CA LEU A 40 -1.38 1.21 1.05
C LEU A 40 -2.42 2.29 1.40
N LEU A 41 -2.67 2.47 2.70
CA LEU A 41 -3.48 3.59 3.18
C LEU A 41 -2.79 4.92 2.92
N ASP A 42 -3.59 5.96 2.68
CA ASP A 42 -3.14 7.34 2.44
C ASP A 42 -2.11 7.46 1.30
N CYS A 43 -2.22 6.61 0.28
CA CYS A 43 -1.28 6.54 -0.83
C CYS A 43 -2.01 6.22 -2.14
N TRP A 44 -1.98 7.14 -3.09
CA TRP A 44 -2.58 6.99 -4.42
C TRP A 44 -1.52 7.18 -5.48
N ALA A 45 -1.25 6.14 -6.26
CA ALA A 45 -0.24 6.17 -7.30
C ALA A 45 -0.85 5.89 -8.66
N ALA A 46 -0.16 6.38 -9.69
CA ALA A 46 -0.52 6.12 -11.07
C ALA A 46 -0.48 4.62 -11.41
N GLU A 47 -1.45 4.14 -12.16
CA GLU A 47 -1.56 2.75 -12.61
C GLU A 47 -0.40 2.37 -13.56
N ILE A 48 0.10 1.14 -13.48
CA ILE A 48 1.17 0.67 -14.39
C ILE A 48 0.67 0.31 -15.79
N ALA A 49 -0.64 0.36 -16.00
CA ALA A 49 -1.32 0.03 -17.25
C ALA A 49 -2.15 1.23 -17.74
N GLY A 50 -2.56 1.17 -19.01
CA GLY A 50 -3.38 2.23 -19.59
C GLY A 50 -2.65 3.58 -19.76
N PRO A 51 -3.39 4.70 -19.76
CA PRO A 51 -2.84 6.03 -20.00
C PRO A 51 -1.82 6.51 -18.96
N GLU A 52 -1.93 6.05 -17.72
CA GLU A 52 -1.11 6.48 -16.58
C GLU A 52 0.26 5.80 -16.52
N LYS A 53 0.46 4.74 -17.32
CA LYS A 53 1.65 3.88 -17.32
C LYS A 53 2.99 4.63 -17.31
N VAL A 54 3.05 5.78 -17.98
CA VAL A 54 4.27 6.60 -18.07
C VAL A 54 4.73 7.14 -16.72
N LEU A 55 3.81 7.28 -15.75
CA LEU A 55 4.09 7.66 -14.37
C LEU A 55 4.07 6.45 -13.43
N GLY A 56 3.17 5.50 -13.67
CA GLY A 56 3.00 4.33 -12.81
C GLY A 56 4.20 3.38 -12.80
N VAL A 57 4.83 3.13 -13.96
CA VAL A 57 6.01 2.24 -14.03
C VAL A 57 7.21 2.78 -13.25
N PRO A 58 7.60 4.07 -13.39
CA PRO A 58 8.62 4.66 -12.52
C PRO A 58 8.28 4.59 -11.03
N ALA A 59 7.03 4.89 -10.65
CA ALA A 59 6.60 4.83 -9.26
C ALA A 59 6.71 3.41 -8.68
N LYS A 60 6.33 2.40 -9.46
CA LYS A 60 6.50 0.99 -9.09
C LYS A 60 7.96 0.62 -8.86
N HIS A 61 8.87 0.97 -9.78
CA HIS A 61 10.28 0.64 -9.62
C HIS A 61 10.88 1.32 -8.38
N TYR A 62 10.44 2.54 -8.06
CA TYR A 62 10.86 3.21 -6.84
C TYR A 62 10.34 2.51 -5.56
N ALA A 63 9.08 2.05 -5.57
CA ALA A 63 8.55 1.23 -4.48
C ALA A 63 9.34 -0.07 -4.32
N GLU A 64 9.69 -0.73 -5.42
CA GLU A 64 10.52 -1.95 -5.42
C GLU A 64 11.89 -1.68 -4.79
N SER A 65 12.58 -0.59 -5.16
CA SER A 65 13.90 -0.26 -4.57
C SER A 65 13.82 0.03 -3.07
N LEU A 66 12.80 0.78 -2.62
CA LEU A 66 12.62 1.07 -1.18
C LEU A 66 12.44 -0.21 -0.36
N VAL A 67 11.68 -1.16 -0.90
CA VAL A 67 11.41 -2.43 -0.22
C VAL A 67 12.59 -3.39 -0.29
N GLU A 68 13.39 -3.38 -1.37
CA GLU A 68 14.62 -4.15 -1.48
C GLU A 68 15.72 -3.65 -0.52
N GLU A 69 15.79 -2.34 -0.28
CA GLU A 69 16.74 -1.72 0.65
C GLU A 69 16.31 -1.85 2.12
N ALA A 70 15.04 -2.15 2.40
CA ALA A 70 14.51 -2.30 3.74
C ALA A 70 15.04 -3.58 4.43
N GLU A 71 15.61 -3.43 5.64
CA GLU A 71 16.07 -4.57 6.44
C GLU A 71 14.90 -5.50 6.87
N GLN A 72 13.73 -4.90 7.12
CA GLN A 72 12.53 -5.61 7.52
C GLN A 72 11.28 -4.82 7.09
N LEU A 73 10.28 -5.55 6.61
CA LEU A 73 8.94 -5.00 6.39
C LEU A 73 8.00 -5.39 7.53
N SER A 74 7.16 -4.44 7.93
CA SER A 74 6.06 -4.69 8.86
C SER A 74 4.76 -4.14 8.29
N LEU A 75 3.71 -4.95 8.27
CA LEU A 75 2.37 -4.54 7.89
C LEU A 75 1.58 -4.21 9.16
N PHE A 76 1.05 -3.00 9.24
CA PHE A 76 0.06 -2.61 10.23
C PHE A 76 -1.30 -2.46 9.56
N ILE A 77 -2.28 -3.22 10.04
CA ILE A 77 -3.68 -3.13 9.62
C ILE A 77 -4.45 -2.47 10.76
N PRO A 78 -4.93 -1.24 10.58
CA PRO A 78 -5.66 -0.55 11.64
C PRO A 78 -7.04 -1.20 11.86
N ASP A 79 -7.59 -1.10 13.09
CA ASP A 79 -8.84 -1.79 13.47
C ASP A 79 -10.02 -1.43 12.57
N GLU A 80 -10.07 -0.20 12.08
CA GLU A 80 -11.09 0.30 11.17
C GLU A 80 -11.05 -0.43 9.83
N ALA A 81 -9.85 -0.80 9.35
CA ALA A 81 -9.65 -1.58 8.13
C ALA A 81 -9.94 -3.09 8.30
N LEU A 82 -10.09 -3.55 9.54
CA LEU A 82 -10.49 -4.92 9.86
C LEU A 82 -12.01 -5.09 9.95
N ARG A 83 -12.79 -4.00 9.86
CA ARG A 83 -14.25 -4.04 10.03
C ARG A 83 -14.95 -3.99 8.69
N ASP A 84 -15.96 -4.85 8.50
CA ASP A 84 -16.87 -4.74 7.36
C ASP A 84 -17.89 -3.59 7.54
N ASP A 85 -18.74 -3.38 6.54
CA ASP A 85 -19.79 -2.35 6.55
C ASP A 85 -20.80 -2.53 7.70
N GLU A 86 -20.86 -3.72 8.30
CA GLU A 86 -21.71 -4.06 9.45
C GLU A 86 -20.96 -3.96 10.80
N GLY A 87 -19.66 -3.65 10.77
CA GLY A 87 -18.81 -3.45 11.95
C GLY A 87 -18.18 -4.72 12.53
N TYR A 88 -18.33 -5.87 11.87
CA TYR A 88 -17.73 -7.14 12.31
C TYR A 88 -16.26 -7.22 11.94
N VAL A 89 -15.45 -7.76 12.86
CA VAL A 89 -14.01 -7.94 12.66
C VAL A 89 -13.78 -9.10 11.68
N ASN A 90 -13.35 -8.77 10.47
CA ASN A 90 -12.82 -9.70 9.48
C ASN A 90 -11.30 -9.74 9.60
N VAL A 91 -10.80 -10.64 10.45
CA VAL A 91 -9.38 -10.79 10.82
C VAL A 91 -8.46 -11.07 9.62
N PHE A 92 -9.01 -11.53 8.48
CA PHE A 92 -8.26 -11.79 7.25
C PHE A 92 -8.53 -10.77 6.14
N GLY A 93 -9.22 -9.67 6.45
CA GLY A 93 -9.15 -8.45 5.65
C GLY A 93 -9.58 -8.60 4.20
N VAL A 94 -10.47 -9.54 3.88
CA VAL A 94 -11.18 -9.51 2.59
C VAL A 94 -12.35 -8.54 2.77
N VAL A 95 -12.03 -7.25 2.88
CA VAL A 95 -13.01 -6.20 3.12
C VAL A 95 -12.89 -5.17 2.00
N GLY A 96 -14.03 -4.87 1.36
CA GLY A 96 -14.12 -3.92 0.25
C GLY A 96 -14.15 -4.54 -1.14
N LYS A 97 -14.42 -3.69 -2.13
CA LYS A 97 -14.39 -4.04 -3.55
C LYS A 97 -12.99 -4.60 -3.85
N PHE A 98 -12.91 -5.75 -4.53
CA PHE A 98 -11.66 -6.37 -5.02
C PHE A 98 -10.81 -7.21 -4.05
N GLN A 99 -11.30 -7.57 -2.86
CA GLN A 99 -10.62 -8.55 -1.98
C GLN A 99 -9.18 -8.14 -1.60
N ARG A 100 -9.00 -6.87 -1.19
CA ARG A 100 -7.71 -6.31 -0.79
C ARG A 100 -7.68 -6.04 0.72
N ILE A 101 -6.50 -6.15 1.32
CA ILE A 101 -6.24 -5.67 2.67
C ILE A 101 -5.85 -4.19 2.57
N TYR A 102 -6.32 -3.34 3.48
CA TYR A 102 -5.89 -1.94 3.58
C TYR A 102 -5.00 -1.77 4.80
N GLY A 103 -3.80 -1.21 4.63
CA GLY A 103 -2.88 -1.04 5.75
C GLY A 103 -1.67 -0.19 5.42
N HIS A 104 -0.86 0.05 6.44
CA HIS A 104 0.42 0.73 6.33
C HIS A 104 1.55 -0.31 6.27
N VAL A 105 2.44 -0.17 5.29
CA VAL A 105 3.64 -0.99 5.19
C VAL A 105 4.82 -0.15 5.64
N PHE A 106 5.44 -0.55 6.74
CA PHE A 106 6.64 0.07 7.28
C PHE A 106 7.89 -0.56 6.68
N ILE A 107 8.82 0.29 6.25
CA ILE A 107 10.14 -0.11 5.71
C ILE A 107 11.25 0.01 6.78
N ASP A 108 10.96 0.67 7.89
CA ASP A 108 11.76 0.70 9.11
C ASP A 108 10.83 0.79 10.35
N SER A 109 11.29 1.29 11.50
CA SER A 109 10.47 1.39 12.72
C SER A 109 9.49 2.57 12.74
N GLU A 110 9.69 3.59 11.91
CA GLU A 110 8.96 4.86 11.97
C GLU A 110 8.38 5.28 10.61
N THR A 111 8.97 4.84 9.52
CA THR A 111 8.63 5.28 8.17
C THR A 111 7.81 4.25 7.41
N THR A 112 6.72 4.72 6.79
CA THR A 112 5.90 3.94 5.87
C THR A 112 6.37 4.09 4.42
N LEU A 113 6.11 3.04 3.62
CA LEU A 113 6.32 3.05 2.18
C LEU A 113 5.52 4.16 1.50
N ALA A 114 4.29 4.41 1.96
CA ALA A 114 3.43 5.49 1.49
C ALA A 114 4.10 6.87 1.64
N GLU A 115 4.63 7.18 2.82
CA GLU A 115 5.32 8.46 3.07
C GLU A 115 6.50 8.66 2.11
N LYS A 116 7.32 7.63 1.89
CA LYS A 116 8.44 7.73 0.94
C LYS A 116 8.00 7.92 -0.50
N LEU A 117 6.92 7.27 -0.92
CA LEU A 117 6.36 7.45 -2.26
C LEU A 117 5.84 8.87 -2.47
N ILE A 118 5.17 9.44 -1.47
CA ILE A 118 4.66 10.81 -1.51
C ILE A 118 5.81 11.82 -1.48
N GLU A 119 6.77 11.66 -0.57
CA GLU A 119 7.97 12.52 -0.48
C GLU A 119 8.74 12.58 -1.80
N ALA A 120 8.79 11.47 -2.54
CA ALA A 120 9.47 11.39 -3.83
C ALA A 120 8.62 11.85 -5.03
N GLY A 121 7.34 12.21 -4.83
CA GLY A 121 6.42 12.60 -5.91
C GLY A 121 5.95 11.43 -6.78
N HIS A 122 6.01 10.20 -6.27
CA HIS A 122 5.53 8.99 -6.94
C HIS A 122 4.11 8.57 -6.54
N ALA A 123 3.57 9.16 -5.48
CA ALA A 123 2.19 8.99 -5.03
C ALA A 123 1.65 10.28 -4.40
N PHE A 124 0.35 10.29 -4.12
CA PHE A 124 -0.40 11.37 -3.50
C PHE A 124 -1.16 10.88 -2.27
N ALA A 125 -1.52 11.76 -1.35
CA ALA A 125 -2.21 11.36 -0.13
C ALA A 125 -3.69 11.01 -0.40
N THR A 126 -4.27 11.58 -1.46
CA THR A 126 -5.66 11.37 -1.85
C THR A 126 -5.82 11.07 -3.35
N GLU A 127 -6.91 10.39 -3.69
CA GLU A 127 -7.29 10.10 -5.09
C GLU A 127 -7.44 11.40 -5.90
N GLN A 128 -8.08 12.42 -5.30
CA GLN A 128 -8.30 13.71 -5.95
C GLN A 128 -6.98 14.41 -6.34
N GLU A 129 -5.96 14.35 -5.46
CA GLU A 129 -4.65 14.92 -5.76
C GLU A 129 -3.95 14.22 -6.93
N LEU A 130 -4.07 12.89 -7.01
CA LEU A 130 -3.58 12.13 -8.16
C LEU A 130 -4.31 12.52 -9.43
N ASP A 131 -5.65 12.58 -9.40
CA ASP A 131 -6.48 12.95 -10.55
C ASP A 131 -6.11 14.35 -11.09
N ASP A 132 -6.01 15.34 -10.19
CA ASP A 132 -5.62 16.70 -10.55
C ASP A 132 -4.21 16.73 -11.19
N TYR A 133 -3.29 15.93 -10.66
CA TYR A 133 -1.94 15.80 -11.21
C TYR A 133 -1.97 15.16 -12.60
N LEU A 134 -2.68 14.04 -12.80
CA LEU A 134 -2.82 13.37 -14.09
C LEU A 134 -3.38 14.33 -15.16
N VAL A 135 -4.41 15.10 -14.81
CA VAL A 135 -4.98 16.13 -15.68
C VAL A 135 -3.93 17.20 -16.01
N SER A 136 -3.13 17.65 -15.04
CA SER A 136 -2.06 18.63 -15.26
C SER A 136 -0.97 18.12 -16.22
N GLN A 137 -0.74 16.80 -16.26
CA GLN A 137 0.18 16.14 -17.18
C GLN A 137 -0.45 15.84 -18.55
N GLY A 138 -1.73 16.20 -18.76
CA GLY A 138 -2.46 15.91 -20.00
C GLY A 138 -2.88 14.44 -20.14
N ILE A 139 -2.84 13.67 -19.06
CA ILE A 139 -3.31 12.28 -19.01
C ILE A 139 -4.81 12.32 -18.68
N ARG A 140 -5.62 11.67 -19.52
CA ARG A 140 -7.07 11.53 -19.28
C ARG A 140 -7.36 10.09 -18.89
N VAL A 141 -7.90 9.94 -17.69
CA VAL A 141 -8.32 8.66 -17.09
C VAL A 141 -9.74 8.30 -17.51
#